data_AF-A0AAV0AUY0-F1
#
_entry.id   AF-A0AAV0AUY0-F1
#
_cell.length_a   1.000
_cell.length_b   1.000
_cell.length_c   1.000
_cell.angle_alpha   90.00
_cell.angle_beta   90.00
_cell.angle_gamma   90.00
#
_symmetry.space_group_name_H-M   'P 1'
#
loop_
_entity.id
_entity.type
_entity.pdbx_description
1 polymer ?
#
loop_
_entity_poly.entity_id
_entity_poly.type
_entity_poly.pdbx_seq_one_letter_code
_entity_poly.pdbx_strand_id
1 'polypeptide(L)'
;MEDLFGDGLPFYDFLVSLDSYLDLFKRQTIEPLRSEWESIIKTRRRKPFESWNIRSSSNDHTNSNISSPSSENFNEPFNQNQHQNSDSRRRLNFNFKQSKTQTEIELREFAERELNELKLKLKLRRERIQRSWNDSKAVSLREKTSFFLGVQNVLVTALLIAFWPEYIPISYTLQAAYYLPLRVYTYRQQSYHYFLFDICYVINGLCLIFIWFLPSSTLLFEACYGLSHGPSAIAIATWRNSLVFHSVEKMTSLFIHIYPALVFTVIRHYYPHSSERYPALLELQSNLSLQRTLIICSTIYFIWQLLYYRYVIVARANKILDLGRPTSFTYMLNSKTGLISKLLRKVRPDRRVKCFMISQYFYTIFTMLPSLIWFYRSKTLSGVFLWLMFSVSVWNGASFYVEVFGRRFEKEMNGLKKELDQLNRETELSSASTNNNITINRSETLNSSSGENVKELIPSSNEEVDDGKSSCTSTITTELSKQD
;
A
#
# COMPACT_ATOMS: atom_id res chain seq x y z
N MET A 1 49.93 6.33 -12.13
CA MET A 1 48.78 6.29 -11.21
C MET A 1 47.94 5.10 -11.63
N GLU A 2 48.49 3.92 -11.35
CA GLU A 2 47.85 2.63 -11.56
C GLU A 2 47.02 2.28 -10.30
N ASP A 3 46.27 1.18 -10.36
CA ASP A 3 45.48 0.59 -9.27
C ASP A 3 44.28 1.41 -8.73
N LEU A 4 43.18 1.46 -9.52
CA LEU A 4 41.83 1.63 -8.95
C LEU A 4 40.71 0.82 -9.65
N PHE A 5 41.03 -0.09 -10.58
CA PHE A 5 40.06 -0.98 -11.23
C PHE A 5 40.63 -2.39 -11.49
N GLY A 6 41.29 -2.96 -10.49
CA GLY A 6 41.55 -4.40 -10.43
C GLY A 6 40.27 -5.19 -10.13
N ASP A 7 40.23 -6.43 -10.59
CA ASP A 7 39.22 -7.47 -10.28
C ASP A 7 37.80 -7.29 -10.87
N GLY A 8 37.68 -7.61 -12.16
CA GLY A 8 36.40 -7.83 -12.83
C GLY A 8 35.73 -9.15 -12.44
N LEU A 9 35.06 -9.20 -11.29
CA LEU A 9 34.28 -10.35 -10.80
C LEU A 9 32.78 -10.13 -10.39
N PRO A 10 32.20 -8.92 -10.25
CA PRO A 10 30.93 -8.75 -9.53
C PRO A 10 29.69 -9.31 -10.25
N PHE A 11 29.70 -9.46 -11.58
CA PHE A 11 28.52 -9.94 -12.32
C PHE A 11 28.41 -11.48 -12.32
N TYR A 12 29.54 -12.19 -12.37
CA TYR A 12 29.54 -13.65 -12.29
C TYR A 12 29.11 -14.11 -10.89
N ASP A 13 29.64 -13.50 -9.84
CA ASP A 13 29.25 -13.78 -8.46
C ASP A 13 27.78 -13.44 -8.19
N PHE A 14 27.24 -12.39 -8.82
CA PHE A 14 25.80 -12.10 -8.78
C PHE A 14 24.96 -13.21 -9.44
N LEU A 15 25.39 -13.75 -10.58
CA LEU A 15 24.68 -14.85 -11.26
C LEU A 15 24.77 -16.17 -10.48
N VAL A 16 25.94 -16.50 -9.93
CA VAL A 16 26.14 -17.71 -9.10
C VAL A 16 25.35 -17.60 -7.78
N SER A 17 25.30 -16.42 -7.17
CA SER A 17 24.45 -16.13 -6.01
C SER A 17 22.97 -16.26 -6.36
N LEU A 18 22.54 -15.71 -7.50
CA LEU A 18 21.15 -15.79 -7.96
C LEU A 18 20.71 -17.23 -8.24
N ASP A 19 21.54 -18.03 -8.91
CA ASP A 19 21.25 -19.45 -9.19
C ASP A 19 21.22 -20.28 -7.89
N SER A 20 22.16 -20.03 -6.97
CA SER A 20 22.17 -20.63 -5.63
C SER A 20 20.89 -20.28 -4.84
N TYR A 21 20.44 -19.02 -4.90
CA TYR A 21 19.19 -18.59 -4.27
C TYR A 21 17.95 -19.20 -4.94
N LEU A 22 17.95 -19.39 -6.26
CA LEU A 22 16.86 -20.01 -7.00
C LEU A 22 16.75 -21.52 -6.70
N ASP A 23 17.85 -22.26 -6.63
CA ASP A 23 17.82 -23.68 -6.28
C ASP A 23 17.45 -23.88 -4.80
N LEU A 24 17.91 -23.00 -3.91
CA LEU A 24 17.52 -23.01 -2.50
C LEU A 24 16.04 -22.65 -2.30
N PHE A 25 15.50 -21.70 -3.08
CA PHE A 25 14.07 -21.40 -3.13
C PHE A 25 13.25 -22.60 -3.64
N LYS A 26 13.70 -23.25 -4.71
CA LYS A 26 13.07 -24.43 -5.31
C LYS A 26 13.00 -25.60 -4.33
N ARG A 27 14.09 -25.90 -3.61
CA ARG A 27 14.13 -26.94 -2.57
C ARG A 27 13.28 -26.60 -1.34
N GLN A 28 13.22 -25.33 -0.92
CA GLN A 28 12.46 -24.93 0.28
C GLN A 28 10.96 -24.70 0.04
N THR A 29 10.53 -24.40 -1.18
CA THR A 29 9.11 -24.05 -1.46
C THR A 29 8.45 -24.99 -2.46
N ILE A 30 9.10 -25.32 -3.57
CA ILE A 30 8.46 -26.05 -4.67
C ILE A 30 8.39 -27.55 -4.38
N GLU A 31 9.48 -28.16 -3.88
CA GLU A 31 9.49 -29.61 -3.59
C GLU A 31 8.56 -30.02 -2.43
N PRO A 32 8.49 -29.29 -1.30
CA PRO A 32 7.53 -29.60 -0.23
C PRO A 32 6.09 -29.51 -0.72
N LEU A 33 5.73 -28.42 -1.43
CA LEU A 33 4.39 -28.24 -2.01
C LEU A 33 4.05 -29.33 -3.03
N ARG A 34 5.02 -29.78 -3.83
CA ARG A 34 4.84 -30.90 -4.75
C ARG A 34 4.57 -32.21 -4.00
N SER A 35 5.35 -32.51 -2.96
CA SER A 35 5.16 -33.72 -2.14
C SER A 35 3.80 -33.72 -1.42
N GLU A 36 3.37 -32.55 -0.93
CA GLU A 36 2.06 -32.35 -0.29
C GLU A 36 0.93 -32.55 -1.31
N TRP A 37 1.03 -31.96 -2.51
CA TRP A 37 0.08 -32.16 -3.61
C TRP A 37 -0.02 -33.63 -4.07
N GLU A 38 1.11 -34.31 -4.24
CA GLU A 38 1.14 -35.73 -4.60
C GLU A 38 0.52 -36.62 -3.49
N SER A 39 0.69 -36.24 -2.21
CA SER A 39 0.02 -36.90 -1.07
C SER A 39 -1.50 -36.66 -1.06
N ILE A 40 -1.96 -35.46 -1.38
CA ILE A 40 -3.38 -35.09 -1.46
C ILE A 40 -4.07 -35.85 -2.60
N ILE A 41 -3.39 -35.98 -3.75
CA ILE A 41 -3.89 -36.76 -4.90
C ILE A 41 -4.00 -38.26 -4.56
N LYS A 42 -3.00 -38.84 -3.87
CA LYS A 42 -3.09 -40.22 -3.36
C LYS A 42 -4.24 -40.41 -2.36
N THR A 43 -4.47 -39.43 -1.49
CA THR A 43 -5.51 -39.49 -0.44
C THR A 43 -6.92 -39.35 -1.03
N ARG A 44 -7.11 -38.47 -2.03
CA ARG A 44 -8.39 -38.30 -2.74
C ARG A 44 -8.84 -39.52 -3.56
N ARG A 45 -7.93 -40.41 -3.98
CA ARG A 45 -8.29 -41.67 -4.67
C ARG A 45 -8.85 -42.77 -3.75
N ARG A 46 -8.89 -42.58 -2.42
CA ARG A 46 -9.10 -43.68 -1.44
C ARG A 46 -10.40 -43.64 -0.62
N LYS A 47 -11.35 -42.73 -0.88
CA LYS A 47 -12.64 -42.71 -0.15
C LYS A 47 -13.86 -42.61 -1.07
N PRO A 48 -14.74 -43.63 -1.08
CA PRO A 48 -16.13 -43.50 -1.51
C PRO A 48 -16.93 -42.61 -0.53
N PHE A 49 -18.12 -42.23 -0.96
CA PHE A 49 -18.99 -41.23 -0.34
C PHE A 49 -20.16 -41.92 0.37
N GLU A 50 -20.33 -41.72 1.68
CA GLU A 50 -21.55 -42.13 2.39
C GLU A 50 -22.15 -41.03 3.27
N SER A 51 -23.45 -40.86 3.03
CA SER A 51 -24.54 -40.20 3.76
C SER A 51 -24.27 -39.30 4.98
N TRP A 52 -24.85 -38.10 4.91
CA TRP A 52 -25.26 -37.28 6.05
C TRP A 52 -26.79 -37.42 6.20
N ASN A 53 -27.33 -37.67 7.41
CA ASN A 53 -28.77 -37.65 7.66
C ASN A 53 -29.11 -37.48 9.16
N ILE A 54 -29.93 -36.46 9.47
CA ILE A 54 -31.14 -36.51 10.37
C ILE A 54 -30.92 -36.90 11.88
N ARG A 55 -31.51 -36.26 12.91
CA ARG A 55 -32.37 -35.05 13.06
C ARG A 55 -32.61 -34.73 14.57
N SER A 56 -33.01 -33.47 14.82
CA SER A 56 -33.49 -32.74 16.05
C SER A 56 -34.12 -33.43 17.28
N SER A 57 -34.17 -32.63 18.38
CA SER A 57 -35.09 -32.62 19.56
C SER A 57 -34.52 -33.24 20.85
N SER A 58 -34.78 -32.79 22.09
CA SER A 58 -35.75 -31.81 22.66
C SER A 58 -35.19 -31.07 23.89
N ASN A 59 -35.91 -30.06 24.43
CA ASN A 59 -35.68 -29.46 25.75
C ASN A 59 -35.96 -30.45 26.90
N ASP A 60 -35.38 -30.23 28.09
CA ASP A 60 -36.19 -29.94 29.30
C ASP A 60 -35.38 -29.33 30.47
N HIS A 61 -36.07 -28.60 31.35
CA HIS A 61 -35.55 -28.04 32.60
C HIS A 61 -35.71 -29.00 33.78
N THR A 62 -34.87 -28.88 34.82
CA THR A 62 -35.37 -28.86 36.23
C THR A 62 -34.29 -28.39 37.22
N ASN A 63 -34.75 -27.74 38.28
CA ASN A 63 -33.99 -27.33 39.47
C ASN A 63 -34.31 -28.29 40.62
N SER A 64 -33.39 -28.52 41.56
CA SER A 64 -33.75 -28.73 42.98
C SER A 64 -32.52 -28.72 43.93
N ASN A 65 -32.66 -27.97 45.02
CA ASN A 65 -31.88 -28.12 46.26
C ASN A 65 -32.54 -29.20 47.14
N ILE A 66 -31.80 -29.73 48.14
CA ILE A 66 -32.23 -30.28 49.47
C ILE A 66 -31.02 -31.08 50.00
N SER A 67 -30.22 -30.60 50.95
CA SER A 67 -30.40 -30.48 52.42
C SER A 67 -30.40 -31.81 53.19
N SER A 68 -29.57 -31.87 54.23
CA SER A 68 -29.25 -33.03 55.10
C SER A 68 -30.16 -33.22 56.32
N PRO A 69 -30.37 -34.47 56.75
CA PRO A 69 -30.44 -34.90 58.17
C PRO A 69 -29.49 -36.10 58.45
N SER A 70 -29.18 -36.55 59.68
CA SER A 70 -29.25 -36.02 61.06
C SER A 70 -28.35 -36.89 61.99
N SER A 71 -28.38 -36.66 63.32
CA SER A 71 -27.63 -37.39 64.36
C SER A 71 -28.33 -38.66 64.91
N GLU A 72 -27.58 -39.63 65.46
CA GLU A 72 -27.83 -40.20 66.82
C GLU A 72 -26.64 -41.05 67.37
N ASN A 73 -26.81 -41.70 68.52
CA ASN A 73 -25.84 -41.69 69.64
C ASN A 73 -25.25 -43.06 70.11
N PHE A 74 -24.09 -42.94 70.77
CA PHE A 74 -23.63 -43.67 72.00
C PHE A 74 -22.80 -44.99 72.01
N ASN A 75 -21.87 -44.99 72.98
CA ASN A 75 -21.19 -46.06 73.75
C ASN A 75 -19.91 -46.79 73.26
N GLU A 76 -18.81 -46.44 73.97
CA GLU A 76 -17.59 -47.22 74.30
C GLU A 76 -17.94 -48.48 75.17
N PRO A 77 -17.10 -49.55 75.25
CA PRO A 77 -15.77 -49.43 75.88
C PRO A 77 -14.59 -50.28 75.33
N PHE A 78 -13.40 -49.68 75.43
CA PHE A 78 -12.09 -50.22 75.84
C PHE A 78 -11.67 -51.69 75.55
N ASN A 79 -10.55 -51.78 74.81
CA ASN A 79 -9.38 -52.66 75.00
C ASN A 79 -9.13 -53.86 74.04
N GLN A 80 -7.84 -54.20 73.93
CA GLN A 80 -7.18 -55.27 73.16
C GLN A 80 -7.22 -55.17 71.62
N ASN A 81 -6.14 -54.65 71.02
CA ASN A 81 -5.11 -55.51 70.42
C ASN A 81 -3.97 -54.71 69.74
N GLN A 82 -2.80 -54.66 70.39
CA GLN A 82 -1.54 -54.27 69.75
C GLN A 82 -1.07 -55.37 68.77
N HIS A 83 -1.70 -55.50 67.59
CA HIS A 83 -1.06 -56.21 66.46
C HIS A 83 -1.56 -55.86 65.05
N GLN A 84 -2.66 -55.12 64.88
CA GLN A 84 -3.16 -54.70 63.55
C GLN A 84 -2.60 -53.33 63.07
N ASN A 85 -1.86 -52.61 63.91
CA ASN A 85 -1.46 -51.23 63.64
C ASN A 85 -0.30 -51.10 62.60
N SER A 86 0.40 -52.20 62.30
CA SER A 86 1.42 -52.26 61.24
C SER A 86 0.79 -52.29 59.84
N ASP A 87 -0.22 -53.15 59.62
CA ASP A 87 -0.82 -53.34 58.31
C ASP A 87 -1.81 -52.24 57.94
N SER A 88 -2.54 -51.69 58.91
CA SER A 88 -3.36 -50.48 58.69
C SER A 88 -2.49 -49.27 58.33
N ARG A 89 -1.35 -49.06 59.02
CA ARG A 89 -0.36 -48.02 58.63
C ARG A 89 0.30 -48.31 57.29
N ARG A 90 0.61 -49.57 56.95
CA ARG A 90 1.15 -49.94 55.63
C ARG A 90 0.15 -49.68 54.51
N ARG A 91 -1.14 -50.03 54.68
CA ARG A 91 -2.20 -49.74 53.70
C ARG A 91 -2.45 -48.23 53.55
N LEU A 92 -2.50 -47.47 54.64
CA LEU A 92 -2.59 -46.01 54.60
C LEU A 92 -1.39 -45.38 53.90
N ASN A 93 -0.16 -45.77 54.23
CA ASN A 93 1.05 -45.29 53.56
C ASN A 93 1.11 -45.71 52.08
N PHE A 94 0.62 -46.90 51.74
CA PHE A 94 0.55 -47.37 50.35
C PHE A 94 -0.44 -46.54 49.54
N ASN A 95 -1.67 -46.36 50.04
CA ASN A 95 -2.70 -45.53 49.40
C ASN A 95 -2.27 -44.06 49.31
N PHE A 96 -1.60 -43.51 50.32
CA PHE A 96 -1.09 -42.14 50.31
C PHE A 96 0.08 -41.96 49.32
N LYS A 97 0.94 -42.98 49.18
CA LYS A 97 2.02 -43.00 48.19
C LYS A 97 1.48 -43.15 46.77
N GLN A 98 0.47 -44.00 46.58
CA GLN A 98 -0.23 -44.20 45.30
C GLN A 98 -1.02 -42.95 44.88
N SER A 99 -1.70 -42.29 45.82
CA SER A 99 -2.34 -40.98 45.63
C SER A 99 -1.32 -39.92 45.22
N LYS A 100 -0.20 -39.77 45.93
CA LYS A 100 0.87 -38.83 45.54
C LYS A 100 1.39 -39.08 44.13
N THR A 101 1.65 -40.34 43.75
CA THR A 101 2.10 -40.66 42.38
C THR A 101 1.04 -40.36 41.33
N GLN A 102 -0.25 -40.56 41.63
CA GLN A 102 -1.34 -40.24 40.73
C GLN A 102 -1.43 -38.72 40.49
N THR A 103 -1.36 -37.91 41.55
CA THR A 103 -1.33 -36.44 41.44
C THR A 103 -0.10 -35.94 40.69
N GLU A 104 1.06 -36.60 40.86
CA GLU A 104 2.30 -36.23 40.14
C GLU A 104 2.21 -36.55 38.64
N ILE A 105 1.54 -37.64 38.26
CA ILE A 105 1.26 -37.99 36.85
C ILE A 105 0.30 -36.95 36.23
N GLU A 106 -0.81 -36.64 36.90
CA GLU A 106 -1.78 -35.65 36.43
C GLU A 106 -1.17 -34.25 36.26
N LEU A 107 -0.28 -33.85 37.17
CA LEU A 107 0.46 -32.58 37.08
C LEU A 107 1.43 -32.56 35.89
N ARG A 108 2.09 -33.68 35.59
CA ARG A 108 2.96 -33.83 34.41
C ARG A 108 2.16 -33.80 33.11
N GLU A 109 1.04 -34.50 33.02
CA GLU A 109 0.15 -34.47 31.86
C GLU A 109 -0.48 -33.09 31.63
N PHE A 110 -0.75 -32.33 32.70
CA PHE A 110 -1.17 -30.94 32.59
C PHE A 110 -0.03 -30.05 32.07
N ALA A 111 1.18 -30.17 32.63
CA ALA A 111 2.36 -29.42 32.20
C ALA A 111 2.74 -29.73 30.74
N GLU A 112 2.65 -30.98 30.29
CA GLU A 112 2.90 -31.36 28.89
C GLU A 112 1.84 -30.81 27.93
N ARG A 113 0.57 -30.75 28.35
CA ARG A 113 -0.51 -30.10 27.56
C ARG A 113 -0.25 -28.61 27.39
N GLU A 114 0.02 -27.88 28.48
CA GLU A 114 0.38 -26.46 28.44
C GLU A 114 1.64 -26.20 27.59
N LEU A 115 2.68 -27.04 27.75
CA LEU A 115 3.91 -26.94 26.96
C LEU A 115 3.65 -27.17 25.45
N ASN A 116 2.80 -28.13 25.10
CA ASN A 116 2.46 -28.43 23.71
C ASN A 116 1.56 -27.34 23.10
N GLU A 117 0.62 -26.78 23.88
CA GLU A 117 -0.18 -25.64 23.44
C GLU A 117 0.68 -24.38 23.26
N LEU A 118 1.62 -24.11 24.17
CA LEU A 118 2.61 -23.04 24.04
C LEU A 118 3.48 -23.23 22.78
N LYS A 119 4.02 -24.43 22.55
CA LYS A 119 4.78 -24.76 21.33
C LYS A 119 3.95 -24.52 20.06
N LEU A 120 2.67 -24.89 20.06
CA LEU A 120 1.78 -24.70 18.92
C LEU A 120 1.46 -23.22 18.68
N LYS A 121 1.17 -22.44 19.73
CA LYS A 121 1.02 -20.97 19.69
C LYS A 121 2.30 -20.31 19.15
N LEU A 122 3.48 -20.73 19.60
CA LEU A 122 4.77 -20.22 19.13
C LEU A 122 5.04 -20.58 17.66
N LYS A 123 4.70 -21.80 17.22
CA LYS A 123 4.83 -22.21 15.80
C LYS A 123 3.95 -21.34 14.90
N LEU A 124 2.66 -21.17 15.25
CA LEU A 124 1.73 -20.30 14.51
C LEU A 124 2.19 -18.83 14.48
N ARG A 125 2.75 -18.33 15.59
CA ARG A 125 3.31 -16.97 15.66
C ARG A 125 4.55 -16.81 14.77
N ARG A 126 5.46 -17.79 14.77
CA ARG A 126 6.63 -17.85 13.87
C ARG A 126 6.20 -17.86 12.40
N GLU A 127 5.27 -18.73 12.01
CA GLU A 127 4.77 -18.81 10.64
C GLU A 127 4.12 -17.50 10.18
N ARG A 128 3.34 -16.84 11.05
CA ARG A 128 2.74 -15.53 10.76
C ARG A 128 3.80 -14.45 10.54
N ILE A 129 4.80 -14.37 11.41
CA ILE A 129 5.93 -13.43 11.29
C ILE A 129 6.73 -13.70 10.01
N GLN A 130 7.02 -14.97 9.70
CA GLN A 130 7.80 -15.32 8.51
C GLN A 130 7.05 -15.02 7.21
N ARG A 131 5.72 -15.23 7.16
CA ARG A 131 4.88 -14.79 6.03
C ARG A 131 4.90 -13.27 5.89
N SER A 132 4.62 -12.51 6.97
CA SER A 132 4.61 -11.05 6.90
C SER A 132 5.98 -10.45 6.55
N TRP A 133 7.07 -11.09 6.97
CA TRP A 133 8.44 -10.70 6.60
C TRP A 133 8.77 -10.99 5.14
N ASN A 134 8.33 -12.14 4.61
CA ASN A 134 8.49 -12.48 3.20
C ASN A 134 7.66 -11.56 2.29
N ASP A 135 6.41 -11.25 2.67
CA ASP A 135 5.57 -10.28 1.97
C ASP A 135 6.20 -8.88 2.01
N SER A 136 6.67 -8.44 3.18
CA SER A 136 7.38 -7.16 3.33
C SER A 136 8.66 -7.08 2.48
N LYS A 137 9.46 -8.15 2.43
CA LYS A 137 10.63 -8.25 1.56
C LYS A 137 10.24 -8.16 0.08
N ALA A 138 9.26 -8.93 -0.37
CA ALA A 138 8.79 -8.95 -1.75
C ALA A 138 8.23 -7.58 -2.18
N VAL A 139 7.46 -6.92 -1.32
CA VAL A 139 6.98 -5.54 -1.51
C VAL A 139 8.16 -4.58 -1.62
N SER A 140 9.13 -4.63 -0.69
CA SER A 140 10.29 -3.72 -0.73
C SER A 140 11.17 -3.94 -1.97
N LEU A 141 11.31 -5.17 -2.46
CA LEU A 141 12.04 -5.46 -3.69
C LEU A 141 11.31 -4.88 -4.91
N ARG A 142 9.98 -5.05 -4.99
CA ARG A 142 9.14 -4.46 -6.03
C ARG A 142 9.19 -2.92 -6.01
N GLU A 143 9.19 -2.31 -4.83
CA GLU A 143 9.27 -0.86 -4.68
C GLU A 143 10.66 -0.31 -5.06
N LYS A 144 11.74 -1.05 -4.74
CA LYS A 144 13.12 -0.73 -5.16
C LYS A 144 13.32 -0.89 -6.67
N THR A 145 12.84 -1.98 -7.27
CA THR A 145 12.95 -2.20 -8.72
C THR A 145 12.08 -1.22 -9.50
N SER A 146 10.85 -0.94 -9.06
CA SER A 146 10.01 0.12 -9.64
C SER A 146 10.72 1.47 -9.57
N PHE A 147 11.36 1.80 -8.44
CA PHE A 147 12.09 3.06 -8.29
C PHE A 147 13.25 3.17 -9.28
N PHE A 148 14.14 2.16 -9.29
CA PHE A 148 15.30 2.11 -10.17
C PHE A 148 14.87 2.21 -11.65
N LEU A 149 13.93 1.39 -12.10
CA LEU A 149 13.42 1.42 -13.47
C LEU A 149 12.74 2.74 -13.80
N GLY A 150 12.01 3.34 -12.84
CA GLY A 150 11.36 4.63 -13.02
C GLY A 150 12.35 5.78 -13.23
N VAL A 151 13.42 5.82 -12.44
CA VAL A 151 14.51 6.82 -12.58
C VAL A 151 15.28 6.59 -13.88
N GLN A 152 15.66 5.35 -14.18
CA GLN A 152 16.35 5.00 -15.42
C GLN A 152 15.51 5.32 -16.66
N ASN A 153 14.19 5.14 -16.62
CA ASN A 153 13.32 5.49 -17.74
C ASN A 153 13.36 7.00 -18.07
N VAL A 154 13.44 7.86 -17.06
CA VAL A 154 13.59 9.32 -17.27
C VAL A 154 14.97 9.65 -17.86
N LEU A 155 16.04 9.08 -17.31
CA LEU A 155 17.41 9.30 -17.79
C LEU A 155 17.60 8.79 -19.23
N VAL A 156 17.22 7.55 -19.51
CA VAL A 156 17.28 6.95 -20.86
C VAL A 156 16.47 7.76 -21.84
N THR A 157 15.27 8.23 -21.48
CA THR A 157 14.46 9.07 -22.37
C THR A 157 15.15 10.40 -22.69
N ALA A 158 15.79 11.05 -21.72
CA ALA A 158 16.57 12.26 -21.96
C ALA A 158 17.80 12.00 -22.87
N LEU A 159 18.54 10.92 -22.62
CA LEU A 159 19.70 10.52 -23.43
C LEU A 159 19.28 10.16 -24.87
N LEU A 160 18.16 9.47 -25.06
CA LEU A 160 17.61 9.16 -26.38
C LEU A 160 17.23 10.43 -27.15
N ILE A 161 16.60 11.43 -26.51
CA ILE A 161 16.31 12.72 -27.17
C ILE A 161 17.59 13.46 -27.57
N ALA A 162 18.63 13.39 -26.73
CA ALA A 162 19.88 14.10 -26.95
C ALA A 162 20.76 13.48 -28.05
N PHE A 163 20.88 12.15 -28.08
CA PHE A 163 21.82 11.44 -28.96
C PHE A 163 21.15 10.73 -30.14
N TRP A 164 19.99 10.10 -29.93
CA TRP A 164 19.34 9.27 -30.95
C TRP A 164 17.80 9.40 -30.94
N PRO A 165 17.26 10.58 -31.31
CA PRO A 165 15.81 10.87 -31.27
C PRO A 165 14.98 9.89 -32.13
N GLU A 166 15.61 9.23 -33.11
CA GLU A 166 15.03 8.19 -33.94
C GLU A 166 14.41 7.02 -33.16
N TYR A 167 14.97 6.68 -32.00
CA TYR A 167 14.49 5.57 -31.17
C TYR A 167 13.36 5.96 -30.21
N ILE A 168 12.97 7.23 -30.12
CA ILE A 168 11.89 7.66 -29.22
C ILE A 168 10.53 7.00 -29.56
N PRO A 169 10.08 6.90 -30.83
CA PRO A 169 8.88 6.13 -31.19
C PRO A 169 8.99 4.63 -30.84
N ILE A 170 10.18 4.05 -30.91
CA ILE A 170 10.44 2.64 -30.53
C ILE A 170 10.34 2.49 -29.01
N SER A 171 11.03 3.32 -28.23
CA SER A 171 10.96 3.35 -26.76
C SER A 171 9.51 3.55 -26.26
N TYR A 172 8.78 4.48 -26.86
CA TYR A 172 7.35 4.67 -26.58
C TYR A 172 6.53 3.41 -26.85
N THR A 173 6.79 2.72 -27.96
CA THR A 173 6.07 1.50 -28.33
C THR A 173 6.35 0.35 -27.34
N LEU A 174 7.62 0.16 -26.95
CA LEU A 174 8.00 -0.84 -25.94
C LEU A 174 7.37 -0.52 -24.58
N GLN A 175 7.41 0.74 -24.15
CA GLN A 175 6.76 1.18 -22.91
C GLN A 175 5.24 1.03 -22.97
N ALA A 176 4.59 1.33 -24.12
CA ALA A 176 3.15 1.13 -24.29
C ALA A 176 2.77 -0.35 -24.24
N ALA A 177 3.56 -1.22 -24.89
CA ALA A 177 3.37 -2.68 -24.86
C ALA A 177 3.53 -3.30 -23.46
N TYR A 178 4.30 -2.67 -22.57
CA TYR A 178 4.38 -3.07 -21.16
C TYR A 178 3.26 -2.44 -20.31
N TYR A 179 3.13 -1.10 -20.34
CA TYR A 179 2.25 -0.36 -19.43
C TYR A 179 0.76 -0.51 -19.74
N LEU A 180 0.34 -0.57 -21.02
CA LEU A 180 -1.08 -0.64 -21.36
C LEU A 180 -1.72 -1.99 -20.98
N PRO A 181 -1.12 -3.17 -21.29
CA PRO A 181 -1.67 -4.45 -20.83
C PRO A 181 -1.67 -4.58 -19.31
N LEU A 182 -0.60 -4.14 -18.64
CA LEU A 182 -0.53 -4.11 -17.18
C LEU A 182 -1.66 -3.24 -16.59
N ARG A 183 -1.96 -2.10 -17.22
CA ARG A 183 -3.06 -1.21 -16.82
C ARG A 183 -4.43 -1.85 -16.98
N VAL A 184 -4.66 -2.56 -18.09
CA VAL A 184 -5.91 -3.31 -18.31
C VAL A 184 -6.08 -4.37 -17.22
N TYR A 185 -5.01 -5.08 -16.86
CA TYR A 185 -5.02 -6.07 -15.78
C TYR A 185 -5.33 -5.45 -14.41
N THR A 186 -4.57 -4.44 -13.97
CA THR A 186 -4.77 -3.85 -12.62
C THR A 186 -6.12 -3.14 -12.49
N TYR A 187 -6.57 -2.39 -13.51
CA TYR A 187 -7.89 -1.74 -13.48
C TYR A 187 -9.05 -2.72 -13.54
N ARG A 188 -8.86 -3.93 -14.10
CA ARG A 188 -9.88 -4.98 -14.01
C ARG A 188 -9.98 -5.53 -12.59
N GLN A 189 -8.85 -5.80 -11.93
CA GLN A 189 -8.82 -6.24 -10.52
C GLN A 189 -9.42 -5.19 -9.57
N GLN A 190 -9.10 -3.91 -9.76
CA GLN A 190 -9.59 -2.78 -8.94
C GLN A 190 -11.04 -2.36 -9.28
N SER A 191 -11.71 -3.01 -10.24
CA SER A 191 -13.02 -2.58 -10.77
C SER A 191 -13.05 -1.17 -11.40
N TYR A 192 -11.90 -0.64 -11.81
CA TYR A 192 -11.70 0.67 -12.46
C TYR A 192 -11.73 0.61 -14.00
N HIS A 193 -12.13 -0.53 -14.58
CA HIS A 193 -12.12 -0.79 -16.02
C HIS A 193 -12.93 0.21 -16.87
N TYR A 194 -13.85 1.01 -16.31
CA TYR A 194 -14.53 2.06 -17.08
C TYR A 194 -13.63 3.25 -17.43
N PHE A 195 -12.56 3.51 -16.66
CA PHE A 195 -11.55 4.51 -17.03
C PHE A 195 -10.75 4.12 -18.28
N LEU A 196 -10.68 2.83 -18.65
CA LEU A 196 -9.97 2.38 -19.86
C LEU A 196 -10.62 2.88 -21.16
N PHE A 197 -11.85 3.40 -21.08
CA PHE A 197 -12.56 4.04 -22.19
C PHE A 197 -12.32 5.56 -22.27
N ASP A 198 -11.49 6.15 -21.40
CA ASP A 198 -11.12 7.57 -21.50
C ASP A 198 -10.33 7.88 -22.78
N ILE A 199 -10.49 9.12 -23.28
CA ILE A 199 -9.87 9.59 -24.52
C ILE A 199 -8.34 9.40 -24.56
N CYS A 200 -7.63 9.45 -23.42
CA CYS A 200 -6.17 9.27 -23.39
C CYS A 200 -5.73 7.87 -23.83
N TYR A 201 -6.51 6.82 -23.57
CA TYR A 201 -6.22 5.47 -24.08
C TYR A 201 -6.44 5.39 -25.59
N VAL A 202 -7.50 6.05 -26.10
CA VAL A 202 -7.76 6.16 -27.55
C VAL A 202 -6.65 6.93 -28.25
N ILE A 203 -6.18 8.04 -27.68
CA ILE A 203 -5.05 8.83 -28.22
C ILE A 203 -3.80 7.96 -28.32
N ASN A 204 -3.44 7.20 -27.27
CA ASN A 204 -2.28 6.29 -27.34
C ASN A 204 -2.45 5.23 -28.43
N GLY A 205 -3.65 4.68 -28.62
CA GLY A 205 -3.96 3.77 -29.72
C GLY A 205 -3.77 4.42 -31.10
N LEU A 206 -4.31 5.63 -31.30
CA LEU A 206 -4.15 6.40 -32.54
C LEU A 206 -2.68 6.73 -32.83
N CYS A 207 -1.90 7.11 -31.80
CA CYS A 207 -0.46 7.34 -31.92
C CYS A 207 0.29 6.10 -32.39
N LEU A 208 0.01 4.92 -31.82
CA LEU A 208 0.62 3.66 -32.27
C LEU A 208 0.20 3.28 -33.69
N ILE A 209 -1.07 3.53 -34.08
CA ILE A 209 -1.55 3.32 -35.45
C ILE A 209 -0.80 4.23 -36.43
N PHE A 210 -0.59 5.51 -36.09
CA PHE A 210 0.18 6.43 -36.91
C PHE A 210 1.64 5.98 -37.08
N ILE A 211 2.32 5.68 -35.97
CA ILE A 211 3.76 5.39 -35.95
C ILE A 211 4.11 4.15 -36.79
N TRP A 212 3.24 3.14 -36.83
CA TRP A 212 3.55 1.84 -37.42
C TRP A 212 2.76 1.45 -38.67
N PHE A 213 1.52 1.94 -38.83
CA PHE A 213 0.62 1.49 -39.90
C PHE A 213 0.26 2.58 -40.91
N LEU A 214 0.12 3.84 -40.47
CA LEU A 214 -0.34 4.96 -41.33
C LEU A 214 0.55 6.22 -41.23
N PRO A 215 1.88 6.12 -41.40
CA PRO A 215 2.81 7.25 -41.25
C PRO A 215 2.68 8.33 -42.34
N SER A 216 2.00 8.01 -43.44
CA SER A 216 1.67 8.94 -44.53
C SER A 216 0.36 9.72 -44.30
N SER A 217 -0.46 9.34 -43.31
CA SER A 217 -1.77 9.98 -43.11
C SER A 217 -1.65 11.33 -42.40
N THR A 218 -1.82 12.43 -43.14
CA THR A 218 -1.81 13.78 -42.56
C THR A 218 -2.94 13.99 -41.56
N LEU A 219 -4.15 13.50 -41.87
CA LEU A 219 -5.30 13.54 -40.95
C LEU A 219 -4.98 12.89 -39.60
N LEU A 220 -4.37 11.69 -39.62
CA LEU A 220 -4.05 10.97 -38.39
C LEU A 220 -2.90 11.65 -37.62
N PHE A 221 -1.90 12.20 -38.31
CA PHE A 221 -0.86 13.00 -37.67
C PHE A 221 -1.43 14.24 -36.98
N GLU A 222 -2.27 15.03 -37.67
CA GLU A 222 -2.91 16.23 -37.11
C GLU A 222 -3.74 15.89 -35.86
N ALA A 223 -4.53 14.81 -35.93
CA ALA A 223 -5.29 14.29 -34.80
C ALA A 223 -4.42 13.90 -33.60
N CYS A 224 -3.37 13.11 -33.84
CA CYS A 224 -2.48 12.64 -32.79
C CYS A 224 -1.68 13.79 -32.16
N TYR A 225 -1.17 14.72 -32.96
CA TYR A 225 -0.42 15.88 -32.49
C TYR A 225 -1.30 16.77 -31.59
N GLY A 226 -2.47 17.18 -32.08
CA GLY A 226 -3.38 18.06 -31.36
C GLY A 226 -3.91 17.44 -30.06
N LEU A 227 -4.47 16.23 -30.13
CA LEU A 227 -5.07 15.57 -28.97
C LEU A 227 -4.02 15.19 -27.91
N SER A 228 -2.79 14.85 -28.31
CA SER A 228 -1.70 14.54 -27.37
C SER A 228 -1.24 15.78 -26.60
N HIS A 229 -0.95 16.88 -27.31
CA HIS A 229 -0.45 18.10 -26.67
C HIS A 229 -1.53 18.88 -25.92
N GLY A 230 -2.79 18.81 -26.35
CA GLY A 230 -3.91 19.45 -25.68
C GLY A 230 -4.43 18.64 -24.49
N PRO A 231 -5.56 17.92 -24.66
CA PRO A 231 -6.25 17.28 -23.54
C PRO A 231 -5.42 16.18 -22.86
N SER A 232 -4.54 15.46 -23.56
CA SER A 232 -3.76 14.38 -22.92
C SER A 232 -2.64 14.90 -22.02
N ALA A 233 -1.82 15.84 -22.50
CA ALA A 233 -0.74 16.39 -21.68
C ALA A 233 -1.27 17.32 -20.58
N ILE A 234 -2.23 18.22 -20.86
CA ILE A 234 -2.77 19.15 -19.84
C ILE A 234 -3.64 18.43 -18.79
N ALA A 235 -4.07 17.19 -19.06
CA ALA A 235 -4.63 16.31 -18.04
C ALA A 235 -3.64 16.00 -16.89
N ILE A 236 -2.32 16.15 -17.07
CA ILE A 236 -1.33 15.99 -15.99
C ILE A 236 -1.61 16.99 -14.86
N ALA A 237 -1.77 18.26 -15.20
CA ALA A 237 -2.14 19.29 -14.24
C ALA A 237 -3.57 19.12 -13.72
N THR A 238 -4.51 18.83 -14.63
CA THR A 238 -5.96 18.83 -14.33
C THR A 238 -6.36 17.69 -13.39
N TRP A 239 -5.79 16.50 -13.58
CA TRP A 239 -6.03 15.31 -12.74
C TRP A 239 -4.97 15.13 -11.65
N ARG A 240 -4.01 16.06 -11.54
CA ARG A 240 -2.84 15.98 -10.64
C ARG A 240 -2.07 14.66 -10.77
N ASN A 241 -1.83 14.21 -12.01
CA ASN A 241 -0.94 13.08 -12.24
C ASN A 241 0.44 13.41 -11.65
N SER A 242 1.02 12.40 -10.98
CA SER A 242 2.16 12.58 -10.07
C SER A 242 3.27 11.60 -10.47
N LEU A 243 4.51 12.10 -10.58
CA LEU A 243 5.68 11.24 -10.78
C LEU A 243 6.03 10.58 -9.45
N VAL A 244 5.81 9.26 -9.34
CA VAL A 244 6.04 8.48 -8.11
C VAL A 244 6.73 7.18 -8.50
N PHE A 245 8.06 7.18 -8.41
CA PHE A 245 8.89 6.10 -8.96
C PHE A 245 8.62 4.72 -8.31
N HIS A 246 8.23 4.64 -7.04
CA HIS A 246 7.85 3.36 -6.40
C HIS A 246 6.48 2.81 -6.86
N SER A 247 5.68 3.59 -7.61
CA SER A 247 4.33 3.21 -8.01
C SER A 247 4.22 3.09 -9.52
N VAL A 248 4.34 1.86 -10.03
CA VAL A 248 4.13 1.54 -11.44
C VAL A 248 2.79 2.08 -11.96
N GLU A 249 1.72 2.07 -11.16
CA GLU A 249 0.42 2.61 -11.56
C GLU A 249 0.40 4.13 -11.80
N LYS A 250 1.18 4.89 -11.01
CA LYS A 250 1.35 6.33 -11.19
C LYS A 250 2.27 6.63 -12.38
N MET A 251 3.34 5.86 -12.54
CA MET A 251 4.22 5.91 -13.71
C MET A 251 3.43 5.63 -15.01
N THR A 252 2.59 4.60 -15.03
CA THR A 252 1.70 4.28 -16.16
C THR A 252 0.72 5.42 -16.45
N SER A 253 0.10 6.03 -15.44
CA SER A 253 -0.75 7.21 -15.65
C SER A 253 0.02 8.34 -16.32
N LEU A 254 1.20 8.67 -15.81
CA LEU A 254 2.02 9.76 -16.38
C LEU A 254 2.48 9.44 -17.80
N PHE A 255 2.91 8.20 -18.07
CA PHE A 255 3.29 7.72 -19.40
C PHE A 255 2.18 7.98 -20.43
N ILE A 256 0.95 7.52 -20.15
CA ILE A 256 -0.23 7.68 -21.02
C ILE A 256 -0.49 9.15 -21.38
N HIS A 257 -0.16 10.08 -20.49
CA HIS A 257 -0.44 11.50 -20.66
C HIS A 257 0.71 12.31 -21.27
N ILE A 258 1.98 12.04 -20.92
CA ILE A 258 3.12 12.85 -21.38
C ILE A 258 3.82 12.29 -22.63
N TYR A 259 3.93 10.96 -22.77
CA TYR A 259 4.72 10.37 -23.87
C TYR A 259 4.13 10.59 -25.26
N PRO A 260 2.80 10.56 -25.49
CA PRO A 260 2.24 10.88 -26.81
C PRO A 260 2.66 12.27 -27.30
N ALA A 261 2.65 13.28 -26.42
CA ALA A 261 3.11 14.62 -26.75
C ALA A 261 4.63 14.63 -26.99
N LEU A 262 5.42 14.00 -26.12
CA LEU A 262 6.87 13.86 -26.27
C LEU A 262 7.28 13.28 -27.63
N VAL A 263 6.66 12.16 -28.02
CA VAL A 263 6.98 11.46 -29.28
C VAL A 263 6.62 12.32 -30.48
N PHE A 264 5.47 13.00 -30.47
CA PHE A 264 5.07 13.87 -31.58
C PHE A 264 5.88 15.20 -31.62
N THR A 265 6.35 15.71 -30.49
CA THR A 265 7.39 16.76 -30.44
C THR A 265 8.68 16.28 -31.09
N VAL A 266 9.15 15.07 -30.76
CA VAL A 266 10.39 14.52 -31.34
C VAL A 266 10.24 14.32 -32.85
N ILE A 267 9.19 13.62 -33.31
CA ILE A 267 8.90 13.40 -34.73
C ILE A 267 8.87 14.73 -35.51
N ARG A 268 8.28 15.80 -34.95
CA ARG A 268 8.20 17.10 -35.62
C ARG A 268 9.50 17.93 -35.57
N HIS A 269 10.23 17.93 -34.46
CA HIS A 269 11.25 18.95 -34.18
C HIS A 269 12.69 18.43 -34.05
N TYR A 270 12.88 17.13 -33.78
CA TYR A 270 14.18 16.55 -33.43
C TYR A 270 14.54 15.29 -34.23
N TYR A 271 13.56 14.61 -34.82
CA TYR A 271 13.77 13.40 -35.62
C TYR A 271 14.46 13.78 -36.96
N PRO A 272 15.67 13.28 -37.24
CA PRO A 272 16.39 13.61 -38.47
C PRO A 272 15.69 12.99 -39.69
N HIS A 273 15.68 13.69 -40.81
CA HIS A 273 15.04 13.21 -42.05
C HIS A 273 13.57 12.75 -41.84
N SER A 274 12.84 13.37 -40.92
CA SER A 274 11.55 12.88 -40.42
C SER A 274 10.49 12.66 -41.50
N SER A 275 10.51 13.43 -42.59
CA SER A 275 9.63 13.24 -43.74
C SER A 275 9.86 11.95 -44.54
N GLU A 276 11.04 11.34 -44.47
CA GLU A 276 11.33 10.05 -45.13
C GLU A 276 10.64 8.90 -44.37
N ARG A 277 10.68 8.94 -43.03
CA ARG A 277 10.01 7.95 -42.16
C ARG A 277 8.51 8.24 -41.98
N TYR A 278 8.12 9.51 -41.99
CA TYR A 278 6.76 9.99 -41.76
C TYR A 278 6.33 10.93 -42.90
N PRO A 279 5.93 10.40 -44.08
CA PRO A 279 5.59 11.21 -45.25
C PRO A 279 4.49 12.26 -45.02
N ALA A 280 3.64 12.07 -44.01
CA ALA A 280 2.67 13.07 -43.58
C ALA A 280 3.31 14.45 -43.27
N LEU A 281 4.59 14.48 -42.89
CA LEU A 281 5.30 15.72 -42.61
C LEU A 281 5.64 16.54 -43.86
N LEU A 282 5.63 15.96 -45.07
CA LEU A 282 5.88 16.71 -46.32
C LEU A 282 4.81 17.80 -46.54
N GLU A 283 3.54 17.44 -46.43
CA GLU A 283 2.40 18.38 -46.54
C GLU A 283 2.32 19.34 -45.33
N LEU A 284 2.79 18.90 -44.16
CA LEU A 284 2.64 19.63 -42.89
C LEU A 284 3.90 20.39 -42.46
N GLN A 285 4.96 20.40 -43.28
CA GLN A 285 6.28 20.92 -42.90
C GLN A 285 6.23 22.42 -42.54
N SER A 286 5.49 23.20 -43.32
CA SER A 286 5.39 24.66 -43.17
C SER A 286 4.55 25.06 -41.95
N ASN A 287 3.31 24.58 -41.85
CA ASN A 287 2.37 24.90 -40.77
C ASN A 287 1.24 23.86 -40.64
N LEU A 288 0.76 23.64 -39.41
CA LEU A 288 -0.58 23.07 -39.19
C LEU A 288 -1.65 24.12 -39.53
N SER A 289 -2.67 23.72 -40.29
CA SER A 289 -3.87 24.55 -40.47
C SER A 289 -4.74 24.45 -39.21
N LEU A 290 -4.85 25.55 -38.46
CA LEU A 290 -5.60 25.62 -37.20
C LEU A 290 -7.04 25.13 -37.37
N GLN A 291 -7.74 25.63 -38.39
CA GLN A 291 -9.14 25.26 -38.65
C GLN A 291 -9.29 23.78 -39.01
N ARG A 292 -8.45 23.27 -39.94
CA ARG A 292 -8.46 21.86 -40.35
C ARG A 292 -8.18 20.93 -39.18
N THR A 293 -7.11 21.21 -38.43
CA THR A 293 -6.71 20.38 -37.28
C THR A 293 -7.75 20.41 -36.17
N LEU A 294 -8.35 21.58 -35.87
CA LEU A 294 -9.44 21.69 -34.90
C LEU A 294 -10.67 20.90 -35.33
N ILE A 295 -11.06 20.94 -36.61
CA ILE A 295 -12.18 20.13 -37.13
C ILE A 295 -11.87 18.64 -36.96
N ILE A 296 -10.70 18.17 -37.39
CA ILE A 296 -10.30 16.75 -37.28
C ILE A 296 -10.30 16.28 -35.82
N CYS A 297 -9.65 17.02 -34.93
CA CYS A 297 -9.60 16.69 -33.51
C CYS A 297 -10.98 16.74 -32.87
N SER A 298 -11.81 17.74 -33.22
CA SER A 298 -13.20 17.85 -32.77
C SER A 298 -14.05 16.67 -33.22
N THR A 299 -13.98 16.27 -34.50
CA THR A 299 -14.72 15.12 -35.03
C THR A 299 -14.35 13.82 -34.33
N ILE A 300 -13.06 13.53 -34.17
CA ILE A 300 -12.57 12.33 -33.46
C ILE A 300 -13.02 12.35 -32.00
N TYR A 301 -12.86 13.49 -31.32
CA TYR A 301 -13.29 13.65 -29.93
C TYR A 301 -14.81 13.51 -29.79
N PHE A 302 -15.60 14.08 -30.69
CA PHE A 302 -17.07 14.01 -30.66
C PHE A 302 -17.58 12.58 -30.87
N ILE A 303 -17.00 11.85 -31.83
CA ILE A 303 -17.27 10.41 -32.03
C ILE A 303 -16.96 9.63 -30.76
N TRP A 304 -15.78 9.83 -30.16
CA TRP A 304 -15.42 9.19 -28.89
C TRP A 304 -16.40 9.58 -27.76
N GLN A 305 -16.73 10.86 -27.61
CA GLN A 305 -17.59 11.37 -26.54
C GLN A 305 -19.01 10.80 -26.65
N LEU A 306 -19.53 10.61 -27.87
CA LEU A 306 -20.81 9.95 -28.15
C LEU A 306 -20.77 8.46 -27.81
N LEU A 307 -19.72 7.74 -28.22
CA LEU A 307 -19.51 6.33 -27.90
C LEU A 307 -19.38 6.11 -26.37
N TYR A 308 -18.58 6.93 -25.70
CA TYR A 308 -18.42 6.93 -24.24
C TYR A 308 -19.75 7.20 -23.54
N TYR A 309 -20.53 8.17 -23.99
CA TYR A 309 -21.86 8.45 -23.44
C TYR A 309 -22.81 7.26 -23.59
N ARG A 310 -22.95 6.71 -24.80
CA ARG A 310 -23.87 5.58 -25.05
C ARG A 310 -23.45 4.32 -24.27
N TYR A 311 -22.16 4.00 -24.24
CA TYR A 311 -21.67 2.78 -23.60
C TYR A 311 -21.50 2.92 -22.09
N VAL A 312 -20.72 3.90 -21.62
CA VAL A 312 -20.36 4.03 -20.19
C VAL A 312 -21.49 4.70 -19.41
N ILE A 313 -22.02 5.84 -19.88
CA ILE A 313 -23.01 6.61 -19.12
C ILE A 313 -24.40 5.96 -19.19
N VAL A 314 -24.86 5.55 -20.38
CA VAL A 314 -26.22 4.98 -20.54
C VAL A 314 -26.21 3.47 -20.31
N ALA A 315 -25.54 2.67 -21.14
CA ALA A 315 -25.64 1.20 -21.08
C ALA A 315 -24.99 0.54 -19.85
N ARG A 316 -24.26 1.31 -19.02
CA ARG A 316 -23.66 0.84 -17.76
C ARG A 316 -24.12 1.63 -16.53
N ALA A 317 -25.10 2.53 -16.65
CA ALA A 317 -25.63 3.36 -15.55
C ALA A 317 -25.86 2.56 -14.25
N ASN A 318 -26.69 1.52 -14.32
CA ASN A 318 -27.04 0.67 -13.16
C ASN A 318 -25.78 0.03 -12.56
N LYS A 319 -24.91 -0.56 -13.40
CA LYS A 319 -23.64 -1.16 -12.95
C LYS A 319 -22.61 -0.16 -12.39
N ILE A 320 -22.80 1.15 -12.58
CA ILE A 320 -21.99 2.21 -11.98
C ILE A 320 -22.57 2.60 -10.62
N LEU A 321 -23.89 2.76 -10.54
CA LEU A 321 -24.61 3.13 -9.31
C LEU A 321 -24.63 1.98 -8.30
N ASP A 322 -25.08 0.79 -8.70
CA ASP A 322 -25.35 -0.36 -7.83
C ASP A 322 -24.05 -1.00 -7.27
N LEU A 323 -22.94 -0.87 -8.02
CA LEU A 323 -21.64 -1.48 -7.69
C LEU A 323 -20.56 -0.43 -7.36
N GLY A 324 -20.92 0.86 -7.26
CA GLY A 324 -20.01 1.95 -6.93
C GLY A 324 -18.80 2.11 -7.86
N ARG A 325 -18.87 1.62 -9.11
CA ARG A 325 -17.72 1.55 -10.02
C ARG A 325 -17.34 2.94 -10.52
N PRO A 326 -16.13 3.45 -10.21
CA PRO A 326 -15.80 4.82 -10.56
C PRO A 326 -15.59 4.99 -12.06
N THR A 327 -16.21 6.04 -12.57
CA THR A 327 -15.91 6.68 -13.85
C THR A 327 -15.24 8.03 -13.61
N SER A 328 -14.65 8.59 -14.66
CA SER A 328 -13.99 9.91 -14.67
C SER A 328 -14.92 11.03 -14.18
N PHE A 329 -16.21 10.95 -14.50
CA PHE A 329 -17.25 11.85 -13.96
C PHE A 329 -17.40 11.71 -12.43
N THR A 330 -17.64 10.49 -11.94
CA THR A 330 -17.84 10.25 -10.49
C THR A 330 -16.59 10.55 -9.66
N TYR A 331 -15.40 10.28 -10.20
CA TYR A 331 -14.12 10.56 -9.55
C TYR A 331 -13.87 12.07 -9.46
N MET A 332 -14.10 12.81 -10.55
CA MET A 332 -14.04 14.27 -10.55
C MET A 332 -15.05 14.87 -9.55
N LEU A 333 -16.29 14.37 -9.52
CA LEU A 333 -17.34 14.85 -8.60
C LEU A 333 -16.98 14.62 -7.11
N ASN A 334 -16.41 13.45 -6.81
CA ASN A 334 -16.06 13.04 -5.44
C ASN A 334 -14.70 13.58 -4.96
N SER A 335 -13.91 14.21 -5.84
CA SER A 335 -12.68 14.90 -5.44
C SER A 335 -12.99 16.00 -4.41
N LYS A 336 -12.41 15.88 -3.21
CA LYS A 336 -12.69 16.79 -2.07
C LYS A 336 -12.08 18.19 -2.28
N THR A 337 -10.96 18.29 -2.98
CA THR A 337 -10.13 19.51 -3.05
C THR A 337 -10.14 20.26 -4.40
N GLY A 338 -10.71 19.69 -5.45
CA GLY A 338 -10.74 20.31 -6.79
C GLY A 338 -11.65 21.54 -6.92
N LEU A 339 -11.19 22.58 -7.63
CA LEU A 339 -12.06 23.70 -8.04
C LEU A 339 -13.18 23.22 -8.97
N ILE A 340 -12.84 22.33 -9.91
CA ILE A 340 -13.79 21.72 -10.86
C ILE A 340 -14.87 20.93 -10.11
N SER A 341 -14.51 20.21 -9.05
CA SER A 341 -15.47 19.43 -8.27
C SER A 341 -16.38 20.33 -7.42
N LYS A 342 -15.86 21.43 -6.86
CA LYS A 342 -16.67 22.47 -6.20
C LYS A 342 -17.69 23.08 -7.17
N LEU A 343 -17.28 23.40 -8.40
CA LEU A 343 -18.18 23.93 -9.43
C LEU A 343 -19.24 22.89 -9.85
N LEU A 344 -18.84 21.65 -10.11
CA LEU A 344 -19.73 20.58 -10.54
C LEU A 344 -20.76 20.19 -9.45
N ARG A 345 -20.43 20.33 -8.17
CA ARG A 345 -21.38 20.14 -7.06
C ARG A 345 -22.47 21.21 -7.00
N LYS A 346 -22.18 22.47 -7.41
CA LYS A 346 -23.19 23.54 -7.52
C LYS A 346 -24.22 23.29 -8.63
N VAL A 347 -23.86 22.52 -9.67
CA VAL A 347 -24.79 22.14 -10.74
C VAL A 347 -25.83 21.13 -10.20
N ARG A 348 -27.10 21.32 -10.56
CA ARG A 348 -28.20 20.40 -10.18
C ARG A 348 -27.91 18.95 -10.61
N PRO A 349 -28.21 17.94 -9.79
CA PRO A 349 -27.85 16.54 -10.07
C PRO A 349 -28.26 16.05 -11.47
N ASP A 350 -29.46 16.42 -11.94
CA ASP A 350 -30.01 16.07 -13.26
C ASP A 350 -29.18 16.58 -14.45
N ARG A 351 -28.40 17.65 -14.27
CA ARG A 351 -27.61 18.29 -15.33
C ARG A 351 -26.11 18.02 -15.23
N ARG A 352 -25.61 17.49 -14.10
CA ARG A 352 -24.17 17.34 -13.83
C ARG A 352 -23.42 16.60 -14.94
N VAL A 353 -23.95 15.48 -15.43
CA VAL A 353 -23.30 14.69 -16.49
C VAL A 353 -23.23 15.46 -17.81
N LYS A 354 -24.33 16.12 -18.21
CA LYS A 354 -24.38 16.95 -19.43
C LYS A 354 -23.40 18.13 -19.34
N CYS A 355 -23.42 18.86 -18.22
CA CYS A 355 -22.49 19.97 -17.98
C CYS A 355 -21.03 19.50 -17.96
N PHE A 356 -20.74 18.33 -17.38
CA PHE A 356 -19.40 17.74 -17.38
C PHE A 356 -18.92 17.45 -18.81
N MET A 357 -19.71 16.75 -19.62
CA MET A 357 -19.36 16.44 -21.01
C MET A 357 -19.14 17.69 -21.87
N ILE A 358 -20.03 18.69 -21.75
CA ILE A 358 -19.89 19.97 -22.44
C ILE A 358 -18.59 20.67 -22.01
N SER A 359 -18.30 20.69 -20.70
CA SER A 359 -17.06 21.27 -20.17
C SER A 359 -15.81 20.51 -20.63
N GLN A 360 -15.86 19.17 -20.75
CA GLN A 360 -14.76 18.36 -21.28
C GLN A 360 -14.50 18.63 -22.77
N TYR A 361 -15.55 18.84 -23.57
CA TYR A 361 -15.42 19.23 -24.97
C TYR A 361 -14.76 20.61 -25.12
N PHE A 362 -15.25 21.63 -24.40
CA PHE A 362 -14.63 22.96 -24.42
C PHE A 362 -13.19 22.93 -23.90
N TYR A 363 -12.94 22.21 -22.79
CA TYR A 363 -11.58 21.97 -22.28
C TYR A 363 -10.67 21.40 -23.36
N THR A 364 -11.13 20.41 -24.13
CA THR A 364 -10.36 19.82 -25.23
C THR A 364 -10.03 20.86 -26.30
N ILE A 365 -11.00 21.65 -26.76
CA ILE A 365 -10.73 22.73 -27.73
C ILE A 365 -9.72 23.73 -27.19
N PHE A 366 -9.93 24.28 -25.98
CA PHE A 366 -9.04 25.28 -25.39
C PHE A 366 -7.61 24.76 -25.14
N THR A 367 -7.47 23.52 -24.66
CA THR A 367 -6.16 22.92 -24.38
C THR A 367 -5.35 22.65 -25.65
N MET A 368 -5.99 22.40 -26.79
CA MET A 368 -5.27 22.22 -28.06
C MET A 368 -4.70 23.52 -28.63
N LEU A 369 -5.34 24.69 -28.43
CA LEU A 369 -4.96 25.95 -29.10
C LEU A 369 -3.46 26.31 -28.99
N PRO A 370 -2.80 26.24 -27.82
CA PRO A 370 -1.37 26.57 -27.71
C PRO A 370 -0.49 25.65 -28.56
N SER A 371 -0.87 24.38 -28.70
CA SER A 371 -0.10 23.40 -29.46
C SER A 371 -0.14 23.65 -30.97
N LEU A 372 -1.30 24.08 -31.47
CA LEU A 372 -1.55 24.34 -32.88
C LEU A 372 -1.01 25.71 -33.33
N ILE A 373 -1.05 26.71 -32.45
CA ILE A 373 -0.62 28.08 -32.74
C ILE A 373 0.89 28.25 -32.55
N TRP A 374 1.47 27.69 -31.47
CA TRP A 374 2.85 27.95 -31.06
C TRP A 374 3.75 26.72 -31.07
N PHE A 375 3.35 25.62 -30.43
CA PHE A 375 4.28 24.51 -30.18
C PHE A 375 4.66 23.77 -31.47
N TYR A 376 3.78 23.71 -32.47
CA TYR A 376 4.11 23.13 -33.77
C TYR A 376 5.17 23.94 -34.57
N ARG A 377 5.21 25.26 -34.35
CA ARG A 377 6.14 26.18 -35.04
C ARG A 377 7.50 26.28 -34.35
N SER A 378 7.53 26.18 -33.02
CA SER A 378 8.73 26.41 -32.22
C SER A 378 9.09 25.20 -31.37
N LYS A 379 10.24 24.58 -31.72
CA LYS A 379 10.86 23.50 -30.94
C LYS A 379 11.08 23.89 -29.46
N THR A 380 11.41 25.16 -29.22
CA THR A 380 11.64 25.71 -27.88
C THR A 380 10.34 25.77 -27.08
N LEU A 381 9.26 26.28 -27.67
CA LEU A 381 7.97 26.37 -26.96
C LEU A 381 7.36 24.98 -26.71
N SER A 382 7.53 24.04 -27.65
CA SER A 382 7.15 22.63 -27.44
C SER A 382 7.95 21.98 -26.31
N GLY A 383 9.27 22.21 -26.26
CA GLY A 383 10.14 21.72 -25.18
C GLY A 383 9.81 22.32 -23.81
N VAL A 384 9.60 23.65 -23.74
CA VAL A 384 9.19 24.35 -22.50
C VAL A 384 7.82 23.85 -22.01
N PHE A 385 6.87 23.58 -22.90
CA PHE A 385 5.58 23.00 -22.53
C PHE A 385 5.72 21.61 -21.91
N LEU A 386 6.51 20.71 -22.52
CA LEU A 386 6.78 19.38 -21.99
C LEU A 386 7.51 19.44 -20.65
N TRP A 387 8.52 20.30 -20.52
CA TRP A 387 9.22 20.55 -19.27
C TRP A 387 8.28 21.07 -18.16
N LEU A 388 7.36 21.98 -18.48
CA LEU A 388 6.39 22.51 -17.53
C LEU A 388 5.40 21.43 -17.08
N MET A 389 4.86 20.63 -18.00
CA MET A 389 3.99 19.49 -17.67
C MET A 389 4.71 18.42 -16.83
N PHE A 390 5.98 18.12 -17.17
CA PHE A 390 6.82 17.24 -16.37
C PHE A 390 7.05 17.82 -14.96
N SER A 391 7.41 19.10 -14.85
CA SER A 391 7.65 19.79 -13.58
C SER A 391 6.40 19.80 -12.69
N VAL A 392 5.20 20.01 -13.26
CA VAL A 392 3.93 19.85 -12.54
C VAL A 392 3.76 18.42 -12.02
N SER A 393 4.11 17.40 -12.81
CA SER A 393 4.06 16.00 -12.35
C SER A 393 5.05 15.69 -11.23
N VAL A 394 6.25 16.28 -11.27
CA VAL A 394 7.28 16.19 -10.21
C VAL A 394 6.78 16.87 -8.94
N TRP A 395 6.22 18.08 -9.03
CA TRP A 395 5.68 18.81 -7.89
C TRP A 395 4.49 18.08 -7.23
N ASN A 396 3.59 17.52 -8.04
CA ASN A 396 2.51 16.64 -7.55
C ASN A 396 3.09 15.38 -6.87
N GLY A 397 4.18 14.83 -7.41
CA GLY A 397 4.91 13.70 -6.84
C GLY A 397 5.53 14.03 -5.49
N ALA A 398 6.29 15.12 -5.38
CA ALA A 398 6.87 15.61 -4.14
C ALA A 398 5.80 15.88 -3.07
N SER A 399 4.69 16.52 -3.46
CA SER A 399 3.53 16.73 -2.57
C SER A 399 2.95 15.41 -2.07
N PHE A 400 2.83 14.40 -2.94
CA PHE A 400 2.39 13.05 -2.55
C PHE A 400 3.38 12.39 -1.59
N TYR A 401 4.69 12.48 -1.83
CA TYR A 401 5.70 11.95 -0.92
C TYR A 401 5.61 12.60 0.46
N VAL A 402 5.62 13.93 0.54
CA VAL A 402 5.56 14.67 1.80
C VAL A 402 4.25 14.42 2.56
N GLU A 403 3.09 14.53 1.91
CA GLU A 403 1.80 14.37 2.60
C GLU A 403 1.53 12.91 3.03
N VAL A 404 1.89 11.92 2.21
CA VAL A 404 1.58 10.50 2.49
C VAL A 404 2.62 9.88 3.42
N PHE A 405 3.92 10.05 3.18
CA PHE A 405 4.94 9.50 4.08
C PHE A 405 5.00 10.29 5.39
N GLY A 406 4.87 11.63 5.36
CA GLY A 406 4.82 12.46 6.56
C GLY A 406 3.69 12.05 7.50
N ARG A 407 2.44 11.99 7.02
CA ARG A 407 1.30 11.56 7.86
C ARG A 407 1.36 10.09 8.27
N ARG A 408 1.95 9.22 7.45
CA ARG A 408 2.13 7.81 7.82
C ARG A 408 3.15 7.67 8.96
N PHE A 409 4.28 8.34 8.84
CA PHE A 409 5.32 8.39 9.87
C PHE A 409 4.81 9.03 11.15
N GLU A 410 4.10 10.16 11.07
CA GLU A 410 3.42 10.81 12.20
C GLU A 410 2.43 9.85 12.88
N LYS A 411 1.63 9.10 12.11
CA LYS A 411 0.67 8.12 12.64
C LYS A 411 1.37 6.93 13.30
N GLU A 412 2.46 6.42 12.72
CA GLU A 412 3.25 5.33 13.27
C GLU A 412 3.98 5.77 14.55
N MET A 413 4.56 6.98 14.60
CA MET A 413 5.12 7.58 15.81
C MET A 413 4.06 7.80 16.91
N ASN A 414 2.88 8.32 16.55
CA ASN A 414 1.78 8.50 17.51
C ASN A 414 1.18 7.17 17.98
N GLY A 415 1.34 6.08 17.21
CA GLY A 415 1.05 4.71 17.64
C GLY A 415 2.06 4.22 18.66
N LEU A 416 3.35 4.25 18.30
CA LEU A 416 4.47 3.86 19.18
C LEU A 416 4.48 4.62 20.51
N LYS A 417 4.19 5.94 20.48
CA LYS A 417 4.08 6.74 21.70
C LYS A 417 2.97 6.24 22.62
N LYS A 418 1.80 5.88 22.07
CA LYS A 418 0.69 5.32 22.86
C LYS A 418 1.00 3.93 23.42
N GLU A 419 1.70 3.09 22.66
CA GLU A 419 2.16 1.79 23.16
C GLU A 419 3.16 1.95 24.31
N LEU A 420 4.07 2.92 24.22
CA LEU A 420 5.06 3.22 25.27
C LEU A 420 4.40 3.87 26.50
N ASP A 421 3.47 4.81 26.32
CA ASP A 421 2.65 5.39 27.40
C ASP A 421 1.81 4.31 28.12
N GLN A 422 1.32 3.30 27.38
CA GLN A 422 0.59 2.17 27.95
C GLN A 422 1.52 1.23 28.75
N LEU A 423 2.69 0.85 28.21
CA LEU A 423 3.67 0.03 28.91
C LEU A 423 4.18 0.70 30.19
N ASN A 424 4.40 2.02 30.17
CA ASN A 424 4.77 2.77 31.37
C ASN A 424 3.67 2.67 32.44
N ARG A 425 2.39 2.88 32.08
CA ARG A 425 1.25 2.74 33.01
C ARG A 425 1.08 1.33 33.55
N GLU A 426 1.27 0.31 32.71
CA GLU A 426 1.23 -1.10 33.14
C GLU A 426 2.38 -1.42 34.11
N THR A 427 3.56 -0.81 33.92
CA THR A 427 4.71 -0.92 34.83
C THR A 427 4.46 -0.18 36.15
N GLU A 428 3.90 1.03 36.11
CA GLU A 428 3.49 1.80 37.29
C GLU A 428 2.46 1.04 38.13
N LEU A 429 1.41 0.51 37.49
CA LEU A 429 0.38 -0.31 38.16
C LEU A 429 0.97 -1.59 38.77
N SER A 430 1.86 -2.28 38.06
CA SER A 430 2.52 -3.50 38.55
C SER A 430 3.45 -3.22 39.74
N SER A 431 4.17 -2.09 39.72
CA SER A 431 5.04 -1.68 40.83
C SER A 431 4.25 -1.22 42.05
N ALA A 432 3.13 -0.51 41.87
CA ALA A 432 2.20 -0.16 42.94
C ALA A 432 1.57 -1.40 43.60
N SER A 433 1.14 -2.39 42.81
CA SER A 433 0.63 -3.67 43.34
C SER A 433 1.69 -4.46 44.10
N THR A 434 2.95 -4.39 43.68
CA THR A 434 4.08 -5.05 44.36
C THR A 434 4.36 -4.41 45.73
N ASN A 435 4.36 -3.06 45.80
CA ASN A 435 4.57 -2.34 47.06
C ASN A 435 3.45 -2.57 48.09
N ASN A 436 2.20 -2.71 47.65
CA ASN A 436 1.09 -3.02 48.56
C ASN A 436 1.26 -4.42 49.20
N ASN A 437 1.68 -5.43 48.43
CA ASN A 437 1.93 -6.78 48.96
C ASN A 437 3.11 -6.83 49.94
N ILE A 438 4.17 -6.03 49.72
CA ILE A 438 5.29 -5.89 50.67
C ILE A 438 4.83 -5.22 51.96
N THR A 439 3.90 -4.25 51.87
CA THR A 439 3.40 -3.51 53.03
C THR A 439 2.53 -4.40 53.92
N ILE A 440 1.64 -5.20 53.32
CA ILE A 440 0.78 -6.17 54.04
C ILE A 440 1.63 -7.19 54.82
N ASN A 441 2.63 -7.81 54.17
CA ASN A 441 3.54 -8.75 54.84
C ASN A 441 4.37 -8.10 55.96
N ARG A 442 4.69 -6.81 55.87
CA ARG A 442 5.44 -6.10 56.92
C ARG A 442 4.56 -5.74 58.13
N SER A 443 3.27 -5.48 57.92
CA SER A 443 2.31 -5.24 59.00
C SER A 443 2.00 -6.50 59.83
N GLU A 444 2.04 -7.70 59.24
CA GLU A 444 1.81 -8.95 59.99
C GLU A 444 3.01 -9.36 60.88
N THR A 445 4.22 -8.89 60.58
CA THR A 445 5.45 -9.23 61.33
C THR A 445 5.82 -8.30 62.49
N LEU A 446 5.11 -7.19 62.72
CA LEU A 446 5.50 -6.16 63.71
C LEU A 446 4.62 -6.09 64.99
N ASN A 447 3.61 -6.94 65.13
CA ASN A 447 2.76 -6.99 66.34
C ASN A 447 3.29 -7.92 67.46
N SER A 448 4.60 -8.21 67.52
CA SER A 448 5.17 -9.09 68.56
C SER A 448 6.54 -8.67 69.12
N SER A 449 6.73 -7.38 69.46
CA SER A 449 7.72 -7.01 70.49
C SER A 449 7.41 -5.65 71.13
N SER A 450 7.27 -5.64 72.45
CA SER A 450 7.03 -4.46 73.27
C SER A 450 8.31 -3.71 73.67
N GLY A 451 8.32 -2.39 73.50
CA GLY A 451 9.05 -1.42 74.33
C GLY A 451 10.55 -1.23 74.07
N GLU A 452 10.96 0.02 73.76
CA GLU A 452 11.80 0.85 74.65
C GLU A 452 11.98 2.30 74.10
N ASN A 453 12.33 3.23 74.99
CA ASN A 453 12.58 4.66 74.72
C ASN A 453 14.02 4.90 74.22
N VAL A 454 14.23 5.69 73.15
CA VAL A 454 15.40 6.57 73.00
C VAL A 454 15.00 7.87 72.25
N LYS A 455 15.63 9.00 72.62
CA LYS A 455 15.44 10.36 72.08
C LYS A 455 16.36 10.68 70.90
N GLU A 456 16.04 11.81 70.22
CA GLU A 456 16.98 12.69 69.49
C GLU A 456 17.61 12.12 68.18
N LEU A 457 18.01 12.90 67.17
CA LEU A 457 18.35 14.33 67.08
C LEU A 457 18.03 14.91 65.67
N ILE A 458 17.92 16.24 65.55
CA ILE A 458 17.72 17.00 64.29
C ILE A 458 19.07 17.60 63.82
N PRO A 459 19.33 17.72 62.50
CA PRO A 459 19.53 19.05 61.88
C PRO A 459 18.85 19.11 60.48
N SER A 460 17.94 20.02 60.16
CA SER A 460 18.08 21.47 59.93
C SER A 460 19.21 21.90 58.97
N SER A 461 18.84 22.26 57.74
CA SER A 461 19.44 23.36 56.99
C SER A 461 18.44 23.91 55.98
N ASN A 462 17.93 25.12 56.21
CA ASN A 462 17.22 25.89 55.20
C ASN A 462 18.22 26.39 54.16
N GLU A 463 17.78 26.56 52.92
CA GLU A 463 18.03 27.81 52.20
C GLU A 463 16.88 28.08 51.23
N GLU A 464 16.51 29.36 51.14
CA GLU A 464 15.32 29.90 50.47
C GLU A 464 15.78 30.81 49.31
N VAL A 465 14.86 31.54 48.64
CA VAL A 465 15.13 32.64 47.68
C VAL A 465 15.53 32.21 46.24
N ASP A 466 15.02 32.79 45.14
CA ASP A 466 13.79 33.55 44.85
C ASP A 466 13.58 33.67 43.31
N ASP A 467 12.46 34.27 42.90
CA ASP A 467 11.92 34.63 41.57
C ASP A 467 12.87 34.99 40.40
N GLY A 468 12.35 34.81 39.17
CA GLY A 468 13.02 35.30 37.95
C GLY A 468 12.28 35.10 36.61
N LYS A 469 11.19 35.84 36.34
CA LYS A 469 10.55 35.90 35.00
C LYS A 469 11.29 36.87 34.05
N SER A 470 11.62 36.41 32.83
CA SER A 470 11.56 37.19 31.57
C SER A 470 11.78 36.24 30.39
N SER A 471 10.87 36.02 29.43
CA SER A 471 10.43 36.95 28.37
C SER A 471 11.57 37.60 27.59
N CYS A 472 11.81 37.15 26.35
CA CYS A 472 12.59 37.92 25.39
C CYS A 472 12.11 37.66 23.95
N THR A 473 11.31 38.59 23.44
CA THR A 473 11.00 38.72 22.02
C THR A 473 11.99 39.71 21.41
N SER A 474 12.61 39.41 20.27
CA SER A 474 13.22 40.45 19.44
C SER A 474 13.07 40.17 17.95
N THR A 475 12.47 41.16 17.29
CA THR A 475 12.37 41.29 15.83
C THR A 475 13.63 42.00 15.33
N ILE A 476 14.23 41.57 14.22
CA ILE A 476 15.20 42.38 13.46
C ILE A 476 14.76 42.46 11.99
N THR A 477 14.92 43.66 11.44
CA THR A 477 14.39 44.11 10.15
C THR A 477 15.35 43.92 8.97
N THR A 478 14.73 43.95 7.79
CA THR A 478 15.25 44.18 6.44
C THR A 478 16.53 45.03 6.31
N GLU A 479 17.42 44.65 5.40
CA GLU A 479 18.15 45.61 4.55
C GLU A 479 18.48 45.03 3.16
N LEU A 480 18.61 45.89 2.15
CA LEU A 480 18.97 45.54 0.77
C LEU A 480 20.41 45.94 0.45
N SER A 481 21.12 45.15 -0.36
CA SER A 481 22.12 45.68 -1.29
C SER A 481 22.25 44.83 -2.57
N LYS A 482 22.89 45.41 -3.59
CA LYS A 482 23.15 44.84 -4.92
C LYS A 482 24.65 44.52 -5.07
N GLN A 483 25.00 43.94 -6.23
CA GLN A 483 26.34 43.64 -6.77
C GLN A 483 26.85 42.25 -6.35
N ASP A 484 27.31 41.40 -7.26
CA ASP A 484 27.54 41.52 -8.72
C ASP A 484 26.74 40.49 -9.55
#